data_AF-A0A3S1RBZ9-F1
#
_entry.id   AF-A0A3S1RBZ9-F1
#
_cell.length_a   1.000
_cell.length_b   1.000
_cell.length_c   1.000
_cell.angle_alpha   90.00
_cell.angle_beta   90.00
_cell.angle_gamma   90.00
#
_symmetry.space_group_name_H-M   'P 1'
#
loop_
_entity.id
_entity.type
_entity.pdbx_description
1 polymer ?
#
loop_
_entity_poly.entity_id
_entity_poly.type
_entity_poly.pdbx_seq_one_letter_code
_entity_poly.pdbx_strand_id
1 'polypeptide(L)'
;LVDVVKLSVAGERDKAHDLFDAHLPYLRYEQQPGVGLAVRKYVMMKRGAIASDAQRKPGSALSAAARQEVDYLLMRLECRVRKQAPR
;
A
#
# COMPACT_ATOMS: atom_id res chain seq x y z
N LEU A 1 -8.71 0.97 -0.49
CA LEU A 1 -9.08 1.94 -1.56
C LEU A 1 -10.52 1.82 -2.04
N VAL A 2 -11.22 0.71 -1.79
CA VAL A 2 -12.68 0.64 -2.03
C VAL A 2 -13.41 1.83 -1.38
N ASP A 3 -12.97 2.25 -0.18
CA ASP A 3 -13.58 3.37 0.53
C ASP A 3 -13.29 4.74 -0.10
N VAL A 4 -12.16 4.92 -0.79
CA VAL A 4 -11.91 6.14 -1.58
C VAL A 4 -12.96 6.25 -2.68
N VAL A 5 -13.22 5.17 -3.41
CA VAL A 5 -14.24 5.14 -4.47
C VAL A 5 -15.64 5.41 -3.89
N LYS A 6 -15.99 4.78 -2.76
CA LYS A 6 -17.27 5.03 -2.08
C LYS A 6 -17.46 6.49 -1.71
N LEU A 7 -16.44 7.13 -1.11
CA LEU A 7 -16.47 8.54 -0.72
C LEU A 7 -16.58 9.44 -1.96
N SER A 8 -15.85 9.14 -3.03
CA SER A 8 -15.96 9.88 -4.29
C SER A 8 -17.36 9.79 -4.90
N VAL A 9 -17.97 8.60 -4.93
CA VAL A 9 -19.35 8.41 -5.42
C VAL A 9 -20.38 9.12 -4.54
N ALA A 10 -20.15 9.17 -3.23
CA ALA A 10 -21.00 9.89 -2.28
C ALA A 10 -20.83 11.43 -2.33
N GLY A 11 -19.94 11.98 -3.17
CA GLY A 11 -19.66 13.42 -3.24
C GLY A 11 -18.81 13.96 -2.09
N GLU A 12 -18.28 13.09 -1.24
CA GLU A 12 -17.47 13.42 -0.05
C GLU A 12 -16.01 13.66 -0.47
N ARG A 13 -15.79 14.69 -1.30
CA ARG A 13 -14.52 14.94 -2.00
C ARG A 13 -13.33 15.05 -1.06
N ASP A 14 -13.43 15.88 -0.02
CA ASP A 14 -12.30 16.14 0.89
C ASP A 14 -11.91 14.87 1.65
N LYS A 15 -12.90 14.12 2.16
CA LYS A 15 -12.66 12.83 2.82
C LYS A 15 -12.02 11.80 1.88
N ALA A 16 -12.44 11.77 0.62
CA ALA A 16 -11.86 10.89 -0.39
C ALA A 16 -10.38 11.23 -0.64
N HIS A 17 -10.07 12.53 -0.76
CA HIS A 17 -8.70 13.03 -0.93
C HIS A 17 -7.84 12.78 0.30
N ASP A 18 -8.33 13.05 1.51
CA ASP A 18 -7.61 12.78 2.77
C ASP A 18 -7.21 11.30 2.91
N LEU A 19 -8.13 10.40 2.54
CA LEU A 19 -7.87 8.97 2.56
C LEU A 19 -6.89 8.56 1.46
N PHE A 20 -7.02 9.12 0.25
CA PHE A 20 -6.09 8.86 -0.85
C PHE A 20 -4.68 9.34 -0.54
N ASP A 21 -4.52 10.55 -0.01
CA ASP A 21 -3.24 11.17 0.33
C ASP A 21 -2.52 10.41 1.45
N ALA A 22 -3.26 9.76 2.35
CA ALA A 22 -2.68 8.83 3.32
C ALA A 22 -2.03 7.61 2.65
N HIS A 23 -2.63 7.09 1.57
CA HIS A 23 -2.13 5.94 0.81
C HIS A 23 -1.04 6.29 -0.22
N LEU A 24 -1.01 7.55 -0.67
CA LEU A 24 -0.19 8.00 -1.79
C LEU A 24 1.32 7.66 -1.66
N PRO A 25 1.98 7.80 -0.49
CA PRO A 25 3.39 7.43 -0.35
C PRO A 25 3.66 5.96 -0.65
N TYR A 26 2.81 5.06 -0.15
CA TYR A 26 2.92 3.63 -0.41
C TYR A 26 2.59 3.30 -1.89
N LEU A 27 1.51 3.87 -2.43
CA LEU A 27 1.10 3.67 -3.82
C LEU A 27 2.21 4.08 -4.80
N ARG A 28 2.86 5.22 -4.54
CA ARG A 28 3.94 5.71 -5.38
C ARG A 28 5.15 4.78 -5.39
N TYR A 29 5.49 4.19 -4.24
CA TYR A 29 6.57 3.23 -4.11
C TYR A 29 6.23 1.93 -4.86
N GLU A 30 5.01 1.41 -4.70
CA GLU A 30 4.52 0.20 -5.38
C GLU A 30 4.39 0.37 -6.92
N GLN A 31 4.22 1.60 -7.42
CA GLN A 31 4.09 1.89 -8.86
C GLN A 31 5.42 2.11 -9.58
N GLN A 32 6.56 1.82 -8.94
CA GLN A 32 7.86 1.89 -9.60
C GLN A 32 8.07 0.73 -10.60
N PRO A 33 8.59 1.00 -11.81
CA PRO A 33 8.99 -0.04 -12.75
C PRO A 33 9.99 -1.03 -12.11
N GLY A 34 9.82 -2.32 -12.38
CA GLY A 34 10.70 -3.40 -11.91
C GLY A 34 10.50 -3.84 -10.45
N VAL A 35 10.29 -2.91 -9.51
CA VAL A 35 10.16 -3.21 -8.07
C VAL A 35 8.70 -3.47 -7.66
N GLY A 36 7.73 -2.87 -8.36
CA GLY A 36 6.33 -2.87 -7.95
C GLY A 36 5.69 -4.26 -7.73
N LEU A 37 6.03 -5.26 -8.57
CA LEU A 37 5.52 -6.62 -8.38
C LEU A 37 6.07 -7.27 -7.10
N ALA A 38 7.33 -7.01 -6.75
CA ALA A 38 7.96 -7.55 -5.55
C ALA A 38 7.32 -6.95 -4.29
N VAL A 39 7.02 -5.64 -4.32
CA VAL A 39 6.29 -4.95 -3.24
C VAL A 39 4.91 -5.56 -3.03
N ARG A 40 4.10 -5.70 -4.10
CA ARG A 40 2.75 -6.27 -4.01
C ARG A 40 2.77 -7.66 -3.39
N LYS A 41 3.64 -8.54 -3.90
CA LYS A 41 3.76 -9.91 -3.43
C LYS A 41 4.21 -9.97 -1.97
N TYR A 42 5.17 -9.14 -1.57
CA TYR A 42 5.62 -9.02 -0.19
C TYR A 42 4.49 -8.59 0.75
N VAL A 43 3.72 -7.56 0.38
CA VAL A 43 2.59 -7.07 1.21
C VAL A 43 1.46 -8.08 1.29
N MET A 44 1.11 -8.75 0.18
CA MET A 44 0.11 -9.83 0.19
C MET A 44 0.54 -10.99 1.09
N MET A 45 1.81 -11.38 1.04
CA MET A 45 2.37 -12.42 1.91
C MET A 45 2.34 -11.99 3.38
N LYS A 46 2.81 -10.76 3.68
CA LYS A 46 2.82 -10.21 5.05
C LYS A 46 1.43 -10.13 5.67
N ARG A 47 0.39 -9.90 4.85
CA ARG A 47 -1.02 -9.86 5.28
C ARG A 47 -1.70 -11.24 5.28
N GLY A 48 -0.97 -12.31 4.96
CA GLY A 48 -1.49 -13.68 4.94
C GLY A 48 -2.39 -14.03 3.75
N ALA A 49 -2.44 -13.19 2.72
CA ALA A 49 -3.26 -13.45 1.53
C ALA A 49 -2.62 -14.48 0.59
N ILE A 50 -1.30 -14.63 0.62
CA ILE A 50 -0.54 -15.65 -0.13
C ILE A 50 0.57 -16.22 0.76
N ALA A 51 1.04 -17.43 0.44
CA ALA A 51 2.08 -18.09 1.24
C ALA A 51 3.52 -17.62 0.93
N SER A 52 3.77 -17.02 -0.25
CA SER A 52 5.14 -16.64 -0.67
C SER A 52 5.15 -15.46 -1.63
N ASP A 53 6.12 -14.56 -1.43
CA ASP A 53 6.38 -13.40 -2.27
C ASP A 53 7.25 -13.70 -3.52
N ALA A 54 7.77 -14.92 -3.67
CA ALA A 54 8.72 -15.30 -4.72
C ALA A 54 8.14 -15.16 -6.15
N GLN A 55 8.92 -14.59 -7.08
CA GLN A 55 8.54 -14.46 -8.49
C GLN A 55 9.23 -15.54 -9.35
N ARG A 56 8.57 -15.96 -10.44
CA ARG A 56 9.22 -16.80 -11.48
C ARG A 56 10.22 -15.94 -12.26
N LYS A 57 11.25 -16.58 -12.81
CA LYS A 57 12.27 -15.89 -13.61
C LYS A 57 11.72 -15.45 -14.98
N PRO A 58 12.11 -14.27 -15.48
CA PRO A 58 12.89 -13.22 -14.80
C PRO A 58 12.04 -12.49 -13.76
N GLY A 59 12.54 -12.39 -12.52
CA GLY A 59 11.80 -11.80 -11.40
C GLY A 59 12.74 -11.07 -10.44
N SER A 60 12.22 -10.05 -9.77
CA SER A 60 12.94 -9.27 -8.77
C SER A 60 12.50 -9.65 -7.37
N ALA A 61 13.42 -9.60 -6.41
CA ALA A 61 13.12 -9.73 -4.99
C ALA A 61 13.47 -8.41 -4.30
N LEU A 62 12.74 -8.08 -3.22
CA LEU A 62 13.11 -6.92 -2.41
C LEU A 62 14.41 -7.19 -1.66
N SER A 63 15.26 -6.17 -1.59
CA SER A 63 16.38 -6.16 -0.65
C SER A 63 15.87 -6.04 0.79
N ALA A 64 16.72 -6.30 1.78
CA ALA A 64 16.37 -6.10 3.18
C ALA A 64 16.01 -4.63 3.47
N ALA A 65 16.75 -3.68 2.89
CA ALA A 65 16.48 -2.25 3.02
C ALA A 65 15.12 -1.87 2.40
N ALA A 66 14.81 -2.35 1.20
CA ALA A 66 13.52 -2.09 0.55
C ALA A 66 12.34 -2.65 1.34
N ARG A 67 12.50 -3.84 1.97
CA ARG A 67 11.47 -4.37 2.89
C ARG A 67 11.23 -3.44 4.09
N GLN A 68 12.30 -2.91 4.69
CA GLN A 68 12.18 -1.98 5.82
C GLN A 68 11.49 -0.66 5.41
N GLU A 69 11.80 -0.13 4.23
CA GLU A 69 11.14 1.06 3.68
C GLU A 69 9.64 0.82 3.48
N VAL A 70 9.27 -0.30 2.84
CA VAL A 70 7.85 -0.67 2.65
C VAL A 70 7.14 -0.83 3.99
N ASP A 71 7.78 -1.49 4.95
CA ASP A 71 7.22 -1.68 6.29
C ASP A 71 6.99 -0.35 7.02
N TYR A 72 7.93 0.59 6.88
CA TYR A 72 7.78 1.93 7.43
C TYR A 72 6.61 2.70 6.78
N LEU A 73 6.45 2.60 5.45
CA LEU A 73 5.33 3.23 4.75
C LEU A 73 3.97 2.64 5.19
N LEU A 74 3.90 1.31 5.36
CA LEU A 74 2.69 0.64 5.85
C LEU A 74 2.35 1.05 7.29
N MET A 75 3.33 1.10 8.18
CA MET A 75 3.13 1.57 9.56
C MET A 75 2.58 3.00 9.59
N ARG A 76 3.15 3.90 8.78
CA ARG A 76 2.66 5.29 8.68
C ARG A 76 1.26 5.37 8.11
N LEU A 77 0.95 4.56 7.10
CA LEU A 77 -0.38 4.47 6.50
C LEU A 77 -1.42 4.06 7.55
N GLU A 78 -1.15 2.98 8.30
CA GLU A 78 -2.04 2.49 9.36
C GLU A 78 -2.28 3.56 10.43
N CYS A 79 -1.23 4.26 10.85
CA CYS A 79 -1.34 5.36 11.81
C CYS A 79 -2.20 6.53 11.28
N ARG A 80 -2.07 6.89 10.00
CA ARG A 80 -2.87 7.97 9.39
C ARG A 80 -4.34 7.58 9.22
N VAL A 81 -4.61 6.39 8.69
CA VAL A 81 -5.98 5.91 8.48
C VAL A 81 -6.70 5.75 9.82
N ARG A 82 -6.03 5.25 10.86
CA ARG A 82 -6.63 5.15 12.20
C ARG A 82 -6.99 6.51 12.78
N LYS A 83 -6.21 7.56 12.53
CA LYS A 83 -6.51 8.94 12.97
C LYS A 83 -7.69 9.56 12.23
N GLN A 84 -7.93 9.14 10.99
CA GLN A 84 -9.04 9.60 10.14
C GLN A 84 -10.33 8.80 10.37
N ALA A 85 -10.27 7.68 11.10
CA ALA A 85 -11.46 6.90 11.42
C ALA A 85 -12.41 7.73 12.31
N PRO A 86 -13.71 7.79 11.97
CA PRO A 86 -14.70 8.44 12.82
C PRO A 86 -14.71 7.76 14.20
N ARG A 87 -14.79 8.56 15.27
CA ARG A 87 -15.01 8.06 16.63
C ARG A 87 -16.39 7.44 16.76
#